data_AF-A0A382R140-F1
#
_entry.id   AF-A0A382R140-F1
#
_cell.length_a   1.000
_cell.length_b   1.000
_cell.length_c   1.000
_cell.angle_alpha   90.00
_cell.angle_beta   90.00
_cell.angle_gamma   90.00
#
_symmetry.space_group_name_H-M   'P 1'
#
loop_
_entity.id
_entity.type
_entity.pdbx_description
1 polymer ?
#
loop_
_entity_poly.entity_id
_entity_poly.type
_entity_poly.pdbx_seq_one_letter_code
_entity_poly.pdbx_strand_id
1 'polypeptide(L)'
;MNNRTANCVTTTNMIRIKQTASALVIGLTALTTHAAEPLYQTNFEKTELGEVPNDFLVLDGDFAVKQEGGNKYLELPGAPLDAFGFMFGPSARHGNEISARMFGTKKGRRY
;
A
#
# COMPACT_ATOMS: atom_id res chain seq x y z
N MET A 1 -18.30 37.96 2.78
CA MET A 1 -18.77 36.95 1.83
C MET A 1 -18.34 35.62 2.38
N ASN A 2 -19.28 34.87 2.95
CA ASN A 2 -19.03 33.83 3.93
C ASN A 2 -19.30 32.49 3.24
N ASN A 3 -18.28 31.66 3.03
CA ASN A 3 -18.43 30.32 2.46
C ASN A 3 -18.38 29.27 3.58
N ARG A 4 -19.56 28.98 4.14
CA ARG A 4 -19.76 27.76 4.93
C ARG A 4 -19.87 26.54 4.01
N THR A 5 -19.36 25.41 4.49
CA THR A 5 -19.74 24.01 4.19
C THR A 5 -19.37 23.48 2.79
N ALA A 6 -18.84 22.26 2.62
CA ALA A 6 -19.01 21.04 3.41
C ALA A 6 -17.76 20.14 3.41
N ASN A 7 -17.35 19.70 4.60
CA ASN A 7 -16.51 18.51 4.78
C ASN A 7 -17.40 17.29 4.56
N CYS A 8 -17.27 16.64 3.40
CA CYS A 8 -17.91 15.36 3.14
C CYS A 8 -16.96 14.25 3.58
N VAL A 9 -16.98 13.93 4.88
CA VAL A 9 -16.42 12.67 5.39
C VAL A 9 -17.51 11.62 5.23
N THR A 10 -17.56 10.98 4.07
CA THR A 10 -18.41 9.80 3.86
C THR A 10 -17.74 8.59 4.50
N THR A 11 -17.84 8.50 5.82
CA THR A 11 -17.84 7.21 6.50
C THR A 11 -19.13 6.52 6.07
N THR A 12 -19.05 5.41 5.35
CA THR A 12 -19.95 4.24 5.44
C THR A 12 -19.53 3.27 4.33
N ASN A 13 -18.64 2.35 4.66
CA ASN A 13 -18.45 1.12 3.90
C ASN A 13 -18.62 -0.04 4.87
N MET A 14 -19.78 -0.68 4.83
CA MET A 14 -19.93 -2.12 4.62
C MET A 14 -21.33 -2.54 5.05
N ILE A 15 -22.09 -2.97 4.06
CA ILE A 15 -23.31 -3.76 4.17
C ILE A 15 -22.96 -4.99 5.03
N ARG A 16 -23.37 -5.01 6.30
CA ARG A 16 -23.29 -6.21 7.14
C ARG A 16 -24.45 -7.13 6.78
N ILE A 17 -24.13 -8.26 6.16
CA ILE A 17 -25.04 -9.37 5.97
C ILE A 17 -25.47 -9.90 7.34
N LYS A 18 -26.79 -10.10 7.47
CA LYS A 18 -27.53 -10.44 8.69
C LYS A 18 -27.06 -11.78 9.30
N GLN A 19 -27.02 -11.83 10.63
CA GLN A 19 -27.37 -13.05 11.35
C GLN A 19 -28.23 -12.68 12.57
N THR A 20 -29.50 -13.07 12.50
CA THR A 20 -30.45 -13.05 13.60
C THR A 20 -30.26 -14.29 14.46
N ALA A 21 -29.88 -14.11 15.73
CA ALA A 21 -30.27 -15.00 16.81
C ALA A 21 -29.96 -14.31 18.15
N SER A 22 -31.01 -14.15 18.97
CA SER A 22 -30.97 -13.61 20.32
C SER A 22 -30.05 -14.40 21.25
N ALA A 23 -29.16 -13.71 21.96
CA ALA A 23 -28.86 -13.90 23.39
C ALA A 23 -27.86 -12.81 23.84
N LEU A 24 -28.25 -12.06 24.86
CA LEU A 24 -27.47 -11.01 25.52
C LEU A 24 -26.41 -11.64 26.43
N VAL A 25 -25.13 -11.55 26.05
CA VAL A 25 -23.98 -11.65 26.97
C VAL A 25 -22.95 -10.61 26.52
N ILE A 26 -22.88 -9.47 27.21
CA ILE A 26 -21.89 -8.42 26.97
C ILE A 26 -20.65 -8.76 27.80
N GLY A 27 -19.80 -9.64 27.26
CA GLY A 27 -18.41 -9.77 27.66
C GLY A 27 -17.55 -9.11 26.59
N LEU A 28 -16.91 -7.99 26.91
CA LEU A 28 -15.98 -7.29 26.00
C LEU A 28 -14.70 -8.12 25.87
N THR A 29 -14.77 -9.18 25.06
CA THR A 29 -13.59 -9.88 24.57
C THR A 29 -12.97 -9.01 23.48
N ALA A 30 -11.76 -8.52 23.74
CA ALA A 30 -10.96 -7.87 22.72
C ALA A 30 -10.65 -8.91 21.64
N LEU A 31 -11.46 -8.94 20.59
CA LEU A 31 -11.19 -9.68 19.37
C LEU A 31 -9.95 -9.05 18.74
N THR A 32 -8.77 -9.58 19.07
CA THR A 32 -7.58 -9.32 18.29
C THR A 32 -7.81 -10.02 16.95
N THR A 33 -8.28 -9.26 15.96
CA THR A 33 -8.24 -9.69 14.56
C THR A 33 -6.78 -9.88 14.18
N HIS A 34 -6.27 -11.09 14.35
CA HIS A 34 -5.01 -11.52 13.75
C HIS A 34 -5.25 -11.61 12.25
N ALA A 35 -4.87 -10.57 11.52
CA ALA A 35 -4.68 -10.70 10.08
C ALA A 35 -3.62 -11.79 9.86
N ALA A 36 -3.88 -12.70 8.91
CA ALA A 36 -2.89 -13.70 8.52
C ALA A 36 -1.58 -13.01 8.14
N GLU A 37 -0.45 -13.63 8.48
CA GLU A 37 0.85 -13.11 8.07
C GLU A 37 0.89 -12.99 6.53
N PRO A 38 1.33 -11.85 6.00
CA PRO A 38 1.36 -11.66 4.56
C PRO A 38 2.36 -12.61 3.92
N LEU A 39 2.02 -13.14 2.74
CA LEU A 39 2.91 -14.00 1.95
C LEU A 39 4.24 -13.30 1.60
N TYR A 40 4.22 -11.97 1.57
CA TYR A 40 5.37 -11.13 1.31
C TYR A 40 5.15 -9.75 1.93
N GLN A 41 6.18 -9.20 2.59
CA GLN A 41 6.16 -7.84 3.10
C GLN A 41 7.58 -7.24 3.06
N THR A 42 7.69 -6.01 2.54
CA THR A 42 8.92 -5.24 2.56
C THR A 42 8.66 -3.78 2.92
N ASN A 43 9.59 -3.19 3.65
CA ASN A 43 9.64 -1.76 3.98
C ASN A 43 10.98 -1.13 3.58
N PHE A 44 11.80 -1.82 2.77
CA PHE A 44 13.09 -1.36 2.25
C PHE A 44 14.19 -1.07 3.28
N GLU A 45 13.94 -1.23 4.59
CA GLU A 45 14.91 -0.92 5.65
C GLU A 45 16.20 -1.75 5.54
N LYS A 46 16.05 -3.00 5.08
CA LYS A 46 17.15 -3.96 4.90
C LYS A 46 17.93 -3.78 3.60
N THR A 47 17.47 -2.92 2.70
CA THR A 47 18.10 -2.67 1.40
C THR A 47 19.02 -1.45 1.49
N GLU A 48 20.16 -1.53 0.82
CA GLU A 48 21.10 -0.41 0.74
C GLU A 48 20.54 0.73 -0.13
N LEU A 49 21.02 1.96 0.11
CA LEU A 49 20.58 3.11 -0.67
C LEU A 49 21.16 3.03 -2.08
N GLY A 50 20.36 3.36 -3.08
CA GLY A 50 20.74 3.25 -4.49
C GLY A 50 20.55 1.87 -5.09
N GLU A 51 20.19 0.87 -4.28
CA GLU A 51 19.99 -0.51 -4.75
C GLU A 51 18.50 -0.87 -4.84
N VAL A 52 18.24 -1.98 -5.55
CA VAL A 52 16.93 -2.63 -5.59
C VAL A 52 16.97 -3.86 -4.68
N PRO A 53 15.90 -4.18 -3.94
CA PRO A 53 15.85 -5.41 -3.16
C PRO A 53 16.14 -6.66 -4.00
N ASN A 54 16.93 -7.61 -3.47
CA ASN A 54 17.34 -8.83 -4.19
C ASN A 54 16.19 -9.76 -4.57
N ASP A 55 15.05 -9.62 -3.90
CA ASP A 55 13.81 -10.36 -4.15
C ASP A 55 12.91 -9.69 -5.21
N PHE A 56 13.38 -8.61 -5.82
CA PHE A 56 12.71 -7.95 -6.94
C PHE A 56 13.33 -8.38 -8.26
N LEU A 57 12.48 -8.72 -9.21
CA LEU A 57 12.84 -8.89 -10.61
C LEU A 57 12.41 -7.63 -11.36
N VAL A 58 13.34 -6.72 -11.65
CA VAL A 58 13.07 -5.53 -12.45
C VAL A 58 12.85 -5.94 -13.90
N LEU A 59 11.71 -5.55 -14.48
CA LEU A 59 11.39 -5.78 -15.88
C LEU A 59 11.89 -4.62 -16.73
N ASP A 60 11.63 -3.38 -16.29
CA ASP A 60 12.11 -2.15 -16.89
C ASP A 60 12.02 -0.99 -15.89
N GLY A 61 12.94 -0.02 -15.98
CA GLY A 61 13.00 1.18 -15.15
C GLY A 61 14.16 1.21 -14.15
N ASP A 62 14.66 2.42 -13.88
CA ASP A 62 15.79 2.68 -12.98
C ASP A 62 15.34 2.80 -11.52
N PHE A 63 14.75 1.73 -10.97
CA PHE A 63 14.32 1.71 -9.57
C PHE A 63 15.51 1.78 -8.61
N ALA A 64 15.37 2.52 -7.51
CA ALA A 64 16.38 2.56 -6.47
C ALA A 64 15.76 2.86 -5.10
N VAL A 65 16.28 2.26 -4.04
CA VAL A 65 15.91 2.62 -2.67
C VAL A 65 16.52 3.97 -2.31
N LYS A 66 15.68 4.92 -1.92
CA LYS A 66 16.05 6.25 -1.42
C LYS A 66 15.57 6.44 0.01
N GLN A 67 16.07 7.49 0.65
CA GLN A 67 15.68 7.87 2.00
C GLN A 67 15.32 9.34 2.07
N GLU A 68 14.20 9.64 2.72
CA GLU A 68 13.76 11.01 3.01
C GLU A 68 13.07 11.06 4.37
N GLY A 69 13.39 12.07 5.18
CA GLY A 69 12.78 12.21 6.52
C GLY A 69 12.98 10.99 7.42
N GLY A 70 14.05 10.22 7.22
CA GLY A 70 14.36 9.01 7.98
C GLY A 70 13.73 7.72 7.43
N ASN A 71 12.79 7.78 6.49
CA ASN A 71 12.12 6.58 5.95
C ASN A 71 12.71 6.17 4.61
N LYS A 72 12.91 4.87 4.39
CA LYS A 72 13.32 4.33 3.09
C LYS A 72 12.10 4.03 2.19
N TYR A 73 12.26 4.24 0.89
CA TYR A 73 11.26 3.95 -0.13
C TYR A 73 11.92 3.59 -1.46
N LEU A 74 11.21 2.84 -2.29
CA LEU A 74 11.62 2.61 -3.68
C LEU A 74 11.18 3.79 -4.55
N GLU A 75 12.13 4.44 -5.22
CA GLU A 75 11.86 5.50 -6.17
C GLU A 75 11.87 4.96 -7.61
N LEU A 76 10.92 5.43 -8.42
CA LEU A 76 10.94 5.34 -9.87
C LEU A 76 11.23 6.75 -10.43
N PRO A 77 12.30 6.95 -11.23
CA PRO A 77 12.58 8.23 -11.85
C PRO A 77 11.42 8.68 -12.74
N GLY A 78 11.11 9.98 -12.70
CA GLY A 78 10.01 10.56 -13.49
C GLY A 78 10.32 10.75 -14.97
N ALA A 79 11.52 10.40 -15.43
CA ALA A 79 11.94 10.48 -16.82
C ALA A 79 12.87 9.28 -17.16
N PRO A 80 12.73 8.67 -18.35
CA PRO A 80 11.70 8.94 -19.36
C PRO A 80 10.30 8.51 -18.89
N LEU A 81 9.25 8.96 -19.58
CA LEU A 81 7.88 8.52 -19.30
C LEU A 81 7.60 7.27 -20.13
N ASP A 82 7.75 6.09 -19.53
CA ASP A 82 7.56 4.79 -20.18
C ASP A 82 6.82 3.78 -19.28
N ALA A 83 6.62 2.56 -19.79
CA ALA A 83 6.03 1.43 -19.06
C ALA A 83 7.09 0.70 -18.23
N PHE A 84 7.15 1.03 -16.95
CA PHE A 84 8.09 0.41 -16.00
C PHE A 84 7.41 -0.63 -15.11
N GLY A 85 8.19 -1.59 -14.61
CA GLY A 85 7.66 -2.61 -13.73
C GLY A 85 8.73 -3.47 -13.08
N PHE A 86 8.37 -4.05 -11.95
CA PHE A 86 9.12 -5.10 -11.29
C PHE A 86 8.16 -6.16 -10.74
N MET A 87 8.65 -7.38 -10.57
CA MET A 87 7.93 -8.47 -9.93
C MET A 87 8.55 -8.74 -8.56
N PHE A 88 7.73 -9.16 -7.59
CA PHE A 88 8.17 -9.42 -6.23
C PHE A 88 7.38 -10.57 -5.61
N GLY A 89 7.97 -11.20 -4.59
CA GLY A 89 7.33 -12.24 -3.81
C GLY A 89 7.18 -13.58 -4.54
N PRO A 90 6.62 -14.59 -3.86
CA PRO A 90 6.45 -15.94 -4.40
C PRO A 90 5.35 -15.98 -5.47
N SER A 91 5.48 -16.92 -6.43
CA SER A 91 4.40 -17.20 -7.36
C SER A 91 3.19 -17.80 -6.64
N ALA A 92 2.08 -17.08 -6.62
CA ALA A 92 0.85 -17.54 -5.97
C ALA A 92 -0.29 -17.65 -6.99
N ARG A 93 -1.01 -18.77 -6.96
CA ARG A 93 -1.89 -19.14 -8.07
C ARG A 93 -3.22 -18.39 -8.06
N HIS A 94 -3.89 -18.18 -6.92
CA HIS A 94 -5.15 -17.42 -6.82
C HIS A 94 -5.39 -16.85 -5.41
N GLY A 95 -6.25 -15.82 -5.29
CA GLY A 95 -6.75 -15.35 -3.99
C GLY A 95 -5.83 -14.40 -3.22
N ASN A 96 -4.82 -13.82 -3.87
CA ASN A 96 -3.89 -12.89 -3.20
C ASN A 96 -4.44 -11.47 -3.19
N GLU A 97 -4.19 -10.77 -2.09
CA GLU A 97 -4.39 -9.33 -1.97
C GLU A 97 -3.03 -8.63 -2.02
N ILE A 98 -2.95 -7.53 -2.76
CA ILE A 98 -1.76 -6.68 -2.82
C ILE A 98 -2.13 -5.33 -2.23
N SER A 99 -1.32 -4.85 -1.29
CA SER A 99 -1.40 -3.51 -0.73
C SER A 99 -0.05 -2.82 -0.87
N ALA A 100 -0.07 -1.58 -1.36
CA ALA A 100 1.12 -0.76 -1.49
C ALA A 100 0.77 0.70 -1.21
N ARG A 101 1.77 1.48 -0.77
CA ARG A 101 1.66 2.94 -0.64
C ARG A 101 2.49 3.57 -1.75
N MET A 102 1.86 4.41 -2.55
CA MET A 102 2.51 5.13 -3.64
C MET A 102 2.41 6.62 -3.39
N PHE A 103 3.53 7.32 -3.54
CA PHE A 103 3.59 8.78 -3.47
C PHE A 103 4.15 9.31 -4.78
N GLY A 104 3.40 10.20 -5.44
CA GLY A 104 3.81 10.82 -6.68
C GLY A 104 4.02 12.31 -6.49
N THR A 105 5.18 12.83 -6.91
CA THR A 105 5.40 14.28 -6.97
C THR A 105 4.74 14.84 -8.23
N LYS A 106 3.91 15.87 -8.09
CA LYS A 106 3.29 16.56 -9.24
C LYS A 106 4.37 17.34 -10.00
N LYS A 107 4.96 16.71 -11.02
CA LYS A 107 5.72 17.39 -12.07
C LYS A 107 4.82 17.39 -13.31
N GLY A 108 4.15 18.51 -13.58
CA GLY A 108 3.29 18.65 -14.77
C GLY A 108 4.08 18.36 -16.05
N ARG A 109 3.38 18.08 -17.17
CA ARG A 109 4.02 17.76 -18.48
C ARG A 109 5.17 18.72 -18.77
N ARG A 110 6.39 18.22 -18.76
CA ARG A 110 7.56 18.88 -19.31
C ARG A 110 8.21 17.87 -20.24
N TYR A 111 8.14 18.24 -21.50
CA TYR A 111 8.63 17.58 -22.71
C TYR A 111 10.08 17.16 -22.57
#